data_AF-A0A8S0WR99-F1
#
_entry.id   AF-A0A8S0WR99-F1
#
_cell.length_a   1.000
_cell.length_b   1.000
_cell.length_c   1.000
_cell.angle_alpha   90.00
_cell.angle_beta   90.00
_cell.angle_gamma   90.00
#
_symmetry.space_group_name_H-M   'P 1'
#
loop_
_entity.id
_entity.type
_entity.pdbx_description
1 polymer ?
#
loop_
_entity_poly.entity_id
_entity_poly.type
_entity_poly.pdbx_seq_one_letter_code
_entity_poly.pdbx_strand_id
1 'polypeptide(L)'
;MSSTLETVQAMLQSVTGLPYCTGTVPLDATNSTLFYRSGDLKADHFSPLQLGIIKSIVESLFHGQREATDTRVELYKLNVYGLGAFFKAHVDTLRSDKMFGSLVVVLPTAHTGGSLIFRHQGNEWTFDSAKAVNEESTPYAAFVAFFSDVEHEV
;
A
#
# COMPACT_ATOMS: atom_id res chain seq x y z
N MET A 1 6.33 -33.12 8.47
CA MET A 1 5.70 -32.02 9.22
C MET A 1 6.67 -30.86 9.15
N SER A 2 6.46 -29.94 8.21
CA SER A 2 7.33 -28.76 8.06
C SER A 2 7.14 -27.88 9.30
N SER A 3 8.23 -27.38 9.85
CA SER A 3 8.17 -26.57 11.07
C SER A 3 7.51 -25.22 10.75
N THR A 4 6.79 -24.64 11.71
CA THR A 4 6.19 -23.29 11.58
C THR A 4 7.22 -22.24 11.14
N LEU A 5 8.49 -22.47 11.45
CA LEU A 5 9.64 -21.66 11.03
C LEU A 5 9.94 -21.76 9.53
N GLU A 6 9.80 -22.94 8.92
CA GLU A 6 9.99 -23.13 7.47
C GLU A 6 8.86 -22.48 6.65
N THR A 7 7.61 -22.54 7.15
CA THR A 7 6.48 -21.83 6.54
C THR A 7 6.64 -20.31 6.61
N VAL A 8 7.12 -19.81 7.75
CA VAL A 8 7.40 -18.37 7.94
C VAL A 8 8.61 -17.94 7.11
N GLN A 9 9.67 -18.75 7.02
CA GLN A 9 10.81 -18.49 6.14
C GLN A 9 10.43 -18.51 4.65
N ALA A 10 9.51 -19.37 4.22
CA ALA A 10 8.98 -19.37 2.86
C ALA A 10 8.12 -18.15 2.55
N MET A 11 7.32 -17.65 3.51
CA MET A 11 6.59 -16.38 3.39
C MET A 11 7.52 -15.16 3.41
N LEU A 12 8.73 -15.28 3.97
CA LEU A 12 9.75 -14.24 3.98
C LEU A 12 10.64 -14.26 2.73
N GLN A 13 10.79 -15.42 2.06
CA GLN A 13 11.48 -15.52 0.76
C GLN A 13 10.73 -14.86 -0.40
N SER A 14 9.43 -14.54 -0.24
CA SER A 14 8.67 -13.74 -1.21
C SER A 14 8.79 -12.23 -0.99
N VAL A 15 9.37 -11.78 0.13
CA VAL A 15 9.78 -10.38 0.34
C VAL A 15 11.09 -10.18 -0.42
N THR A 16 10.98 -9.84 -1.70
CA THR A 16 12.13 -9.41 -2.48
C THR A 16 12.44 -7.96 -2.14
N GLY A 17 13.64 -7.71 -1.63
CA GLY A 17 14.20 -6.36 -1.48
C GLY A 17 14.42 -5.72 -2.85
N LEU A 18 13.32 -5.23 -3.42
CA LEU A 18 13.24 -4.32 -4.56
C LEU A 18 12.85 -2.94 -4.01
N PRO A 19 12.91 -1.84 -4.78
CA PRO A 19 12.75 -0.47 -4.22
C PRO A 19 11.32 -0.19 -3.69
N TYR A 20 10.46 -1.21 -3.69
CA TYR A 20 9.14 -1.19 -3.14
C TYR A 20 8.77 -2.56 -2.53
N CYS A 21 7.92 -2.53 -1.50
CA CYS A 21 7.34 -3.69 -0.84
C CYS A 21 5.84 -3.74 -1.14
N THR A 22 5.28 -4.93 -1.35
CA THR A 22 3.83 -5.10 -1.63
C THR A 22 3.24 -6.20 -0.78
N GLY A 23 1.94 -6.13 -0.52
CA GLY A 23 1.23 -7.21 0.15
C GLY A 23 -0.27 -6.96 0.23
N THR A 24 -0.94 -7.83 0.97
CA THR A 24 -2.37 -7.71 1.28
C THR A 24 -2.60 -7.77 2.79
N VAL A 25 -3.63 -7.08 3.26
CA VAL A 25 -4.08 -7.11 4.65
C VAL A 25 -5.57 -7.46 4.66
N PRO A 26 -6.00 -8.49 5.41
CA PRO A 26 -7.41 -8.84 5.53
C PRO A 26 -8.19 -7.67 6.14
N LEU A 27 -9.42 -7.47 5.69
CA LEU A 27 -10.32 -6.46 6.26
C LEU A 27 -11.38 -7.15 7.10
N ASP A 28 -11.39 -6.84 8.40
CA ASP A 28 -12.37 -7.30 9.37
C ASP A 28 -12.87 -6.15 10.26
N ALA A 29 -13.85 -6.42 11.13
CA ALA A 29 -14.44 -5.39 11.98
C ALA A 29 -13.46 -4.77 13.01
N THR A 30 -12.28 -5.38 13.23
CA THR A 30 -11.27 -4.91 14.19
C THR A 30 -10.21 -4.03 13.54
N ASN A 31 -9.97 -4.19 12.24
CA ASN A 31 -8.96 -3.43 11.52
C ASN A 31 -9.52 -2.53 10.41
N SER A 32 -10.80 -2.67 10.04
CA SER A 32 -11.43 -1.94 8.95
C SER A 32 -12.65 -1.14 9.40
N THR A 33 -12.69 0.14 9.03
CA THR A 33 -13.91 0.95 9.05
C THR A 33 -13.85 1.92 7.89
N LEU A 34 -14.70 1.72 6.88
CA LEU A 34 -14.78 2.58 5.70
C LEU A 34 -15.85 3.65 5.92
N PHE A 35 -15.43 4.90 6.09
CA PHE A 35 -16.33 6.04 6.07
C PHE A 35 -16.32 6.65 4.66
N TYR A 36 -17.46 6.59 3.96
CA TYR A 36 -17.66 7.34 2.72
C TYR A 36 -18.85 8.28 2.86
N ARG A 37 -18.66 9.55 2.54
CA ARG A 37 -19.74 10.54 2.44
C ARG A 37 -19.59 11.27 1.11
N SER A 38 -20.65 11.23 0.30
CA SER A 38 -20.75 12.00 -0.94
C SER A 38 -20.99 13.48 -0.61
N GLY A 39 -20.08 14.38 -1.04
CA GLY A 39 -20.24 15.84 -0.94
C GLY A 39 -18.93 16.60 -0.72
N ASP A 40 -18.92 17.89 -1.08
CA ASP A 40 -17.79 18.81 -0.95
C ASP A 40 -17.38 19.05 0.51
N LEU A 41 -16.38 18.33 1.03
CA LEU A 41 -15.62 18.74 2.20
C LEU A 41 -14.15 18.31 2.07
N LYS A 42 -13.28 19.13 2.64
CA LYS A 42 -11.82 19.00 2.59
C LYS A 42 -11.36 17.66 3.20
N ALA A 43 -10.16 17.23 2.83
CA ALA A 43 -9.58 15.93 3.20
C ALA A 43 -9.28 15.75 4.71
N ASP A 44 -9.73 16.65 5.58
CA ASP A 44 -9.43 16.74 7.00
C ASP A 44 -10.27 15.82 7.91
N HIS A 45 -11.27 15.11 7.36
CA HIS A 45 -12.13 14.21 8.14
C HIS A 45 -12.07 12.72 7.72
N PHE A 46 -11.29 12.38 6.70
CA PHE A 46 -10.96 10.98 6.40
C PHE A 46 -9.72 10.61 7.21
N SER A 47 -9.85 9.82 8.27
CA SER A 47 -8.71 9.36 9.09
C SER A 47 -8.54 7.84 8.98
N PRO A 48 -7.90 7.35 7.90
CA PRO A 48 -7.40 5.97 7.86
C PRO A 48 -6.25 5.76 8.87
N LEU A 49 -5.71 6.85 9.42
CA LEU A 49 -4.65 6.86 10.44
C LEU A 49 -5.09 6.33 11.80
N GLN A 50 -6.39 6.18 12.04
CA GLN A 50 -6.92 5.60 13.29
C GLN A 50 -7.14 4.09 13.23
N LEU A 51 -6.72 3.42 12.14
CA LEU A 51 -7.08 2.04 11.85
C LEU A 51 -5.92 1.05 12.02
N GLY A 52 -6.26 -0.17 12.44
CA GLY A 52 -5.33 -1.29 12.56
C GLY A 52 -4.60 -1.64 11.26
N ILE A 53 -5.18 -1.33 10.09
CA ILE A 53 -4.56 -1.60 8.78
C ILE A 53 -3.21 -0.90 8.62
N ILE A 54 -3.12 0.41 8.91
CA ILE A 54 -1.86 1.15 8.76
C ILE A 54 -0.80 0.60 9.72
N LYS A 55 -1.20 0.31 10.95
CA LYS A 55 -0.32 -0.34 11.93
C LYS A 55 0.15 -1.71 11.44
N SER A 56 -0.76 -2.56 10.97
CA SER A 56 -0.43 -3.89 10.42
C SER A 56 0.50 -3.78 9.21
N ILE A 57 0.30 -2.81 8.32
CA ILE A 57 1.19 -2.57 7.18
C ILE A 57 2.57 -2.14 7.66
N VAL A 58 2.67 -1.15 8.54
CA VAL A 58 3.96 -0.67 9.09
C VAL A 58 4.69 -1.79 9.85
N GLU A 59 4.00 -2.52 10.71
CA GLU A 59 4.57 -3.69 11.41
C GLU A 59 5.04 -4.76 10.42
N SER A 60 4.31 -4.99 9.34
CA SER A 60 4.70 -5.94 8.28
C SER A 60 5.91 -5.45 7.48
N LEU A 61 5.99 -4.16 7.17
CA LEU A 61 7.08 -3.54 6.41
C LEU A 61 8.40 -3.52 7.20
N PHE A 62 8.33 -3.26 8.51
CA PHE A 62 9.51 -3.12 9.37
C PHE A 62 9.74 -4.35 10.26
N HIS A 63 9.00 -5.44 10.08
CA HIS A 63 9.12 -6.69 10.85
C HIS A 63 9.19 -6.50 12.38
N GLY A 64 8.45 -5.53 12.91
CA GLY A 64 8.46 -5.20 14.34
C GLY A 64 9.79 -4.62 14.87
N GLN A 65 10.70 -4.16 14.00
CA GLN A 65 11.91 -3.45 14.40
C GLN A 65 11.58 -2.08 14.98
N ARG A 66 12.54 -1.49 15.71
CA ARG A 66 12.39 -0.19 16.39
C ARG A 66 12.02 0.95 15.42
N GLU A 67 12.38 0.82 14.15
CA GLU A 67 11.99 1.74 13.06
C GLU A 67 10.48 1.76 12.81
N ALA A 68 9.75 0.69 13.14
CA ALA A 68 8.29 0.63 13.09
C ALA A 68 7.63 1.56 14.12
N THR A 69 8.25 1.77 15.29
CA THR A 69 7.67 2.60 16.35
C THR A 69 7.87 4.09 16.12
N ASP A 70 8.88 4.47 15.34
CA ASP A 70 9.20 5.87 15.02
C ASP A 70 8.67 6.29 13.63
N THR A 71 8.22 5.33 12.82
CA THR A 71 7.62 5.62 11.52
C THR A 71 6.16 6.06 11.68
N ARG A 72 5.87 7.25 11.15
CA ARG A 72 4.51 7.78 11.08
C ARG A 72 4.05 7.80 9.63
N VAL A 73 2.86 7.25 9.39
CA VAL A 73 2.14 7.45 8.13
C VAL A 73 1.29 8.70 8.25
N GLU A 74 1.23 9.50 7.20
CA GLU A 74 0.34 10.66 7.11
C GLU A 74 -0.53 10.50 5.87
N LEU A 75 -1.86 10.58 6.06
CA LEU A 75 -2.76 10.56 4.92
C LEU A 75 -2.52 11.80 4.07
N TYR A 76 -2.23 11.58 2.79
CA TYR A 76 -2.04 12.64 1.82
C TYR A 76 -3.24 12.82 0.90
N LYS A 77 -3.64 11.76 0.18
CA LYS A 77 -4.69 11.82 -0.85
C LYS A 77 -5.50 10.54 -0.89
N LEU A 78 -6.77 10.70 -1.29
CA LEU A 78 -7.62 9.62 -1.76
C LEU A 78 -7.86 9.84 -3.25
N ASN A 79 -7.43 8.91 -4.09
CA ASN A 79 -7.61 8.97 -5.54
C ASN A 79 -8.72 8.01 -5.97
N VAL A 80 -9.55 8.43 -6.93
CA VAL A 80 -10.59 7.60 -7.54
C VAL A 80 -10.37 7.64 -9.06
N TYR A 81 -10.16 6.47 -9.66
CA TYR A 81 -9.88 6.33 -11.08
C TYR A 81 -11.12 5.77 -11.80
N GLY A 82 -11.58 6.50 -12.82
CA GLY A 82 -12.59 6.04 -13.76
C GLY A 82 -11.96 5.44 -15.02
N LEU A 83 -12.81 5.03 -15.96
CA LEU A 83 -12.35 4.52 -17.25
C LEU A 83 -11.43 5.53 -17.96
N GLY A 84 -10.23 5.09 -18.35
CA GLY A 84 -9.24 5.91 -19.04
C GLY A 84 -8.50 6.93 -18.16
N ALA A 85 -8.78 6.97 -16.85
CA ALA A 85 -7.98 7.75 -15.91
C ALA A 85 -6.63 7.06 -15.67
N PHE A 86 -5.59 7.88 -15.47
CA PHE A 86 -4.22 7.42 -15.27
C PHE A 86 -3.46 8.45 -14.42
N PHE A 87 -2.30 8.06 -13.90
CA PHE A 87 -1.35 8.97 -13.27
C PHE A 87 -0.01 8.83 -13.99
N LYS A 88 0.50 9.93 -14.58
CA LYS A 88 1.74 9.89 -15.38
C LYS A 88 2.96 9.48 -14.55
N ALA A 89 3.93 8.84 -15.20
CA ALA A 89 5.27 8.61 -14.66
C ALA A 89 5.83 9.86 -13.97
N HIS A 90 6.16 9.72 -12.70
CA HIS A 90 6.71 10.78 -11.87
C HIS A 90 7.44 10.22 -10.65
N VAL A 91 8.30 11.05 -10.06
CA VAL A 91 8.88 10.84 -8.72
C VAL A 91 8.13 11.72 -7.73
N ASP A 92 7.93 11.23 -6.50
CA ASP A 92 7.22 11.99 -5.50
C ASP A 92 7.95 13.30 -5.13
N THR A 93 7.17 14.36 -4.93
CA THR A 93 7.71 15.59 -4.34
C THR A 93 7.78 15.43 -2.84
N LEU A 94 8.99 15.51 -2.26
CA LEU A 94 9.18 15.53 -0.81
C LEU A 94 8.36 16.65 -0.17
N ARG A 95 7.62 16.30 0.89
CA ARG A 95 6.76 17.24 1.65
C ARG A 95 7.32 17.63 3.01
N SER A 96 8.37 16.94 3.44
CA SER A 96 9.04 17.09 4.72
C SER A 96 10.43 16.48 4.62
N ASP A 97 11.40 17.02 5.33
CA ASP A 97 12.76 16.46 5.42
C ASP A 97 12.79 15.06 6.04
N LYS A 98 11.67 14.64 6.66
CA LYS A 98 11.50 13.30 7.26
C LYS A 98 10.73 12.32 6.36
N MET A 99 10.19 12.78 5.24
CA MET A 99 9.53 11.89 4.28
C MET A 99 10.60 11.11 3.53
N PHE A 100 10.50 9.78 3.56
CA PHE A 100 11.42 8.90 2.82
C PHE A 100 10.72 8.05 1.76
N GLY A 101 9.39 8.00 1.77
CA GLY A 101 8.63 7.15 0.86
C GLY A 101 7.14 7.37 0.95
N SER A 102 6.43 6.59 0.15
CA SER A 102 4.99 6.61 0.00
C SER A 102 4.40 5.23 0.28
N LEU A 103 3.20 5.22 0.86
CA LEU A 103 2.38 4.03 1.05
C LEU A 103 1.06 4.25 0.30
N VAL A 104 0.79 3.39 -0.68
CA VAL A 104 -0.48 3.36 -1.40
C VAL A 104 -1.26 2.14 -0.93
N VAL A 105 -2.52 2.36 -0.54
CA VAL A 105 -3.46 1.32 -0.16
C VAL A 105 -4.56 1.26 -1.22
N VAL A 106 -4.71 0.10 -1.83
CA VAL A 106 -5.77 -0.21 -2.80
C VAL A 106 -6.92 -0.88 -2.05
N LEU A 107 -8.09 -0.26 -2.10
CA LEU A 107 -9.30 -0.76 -1.45
C LEU A 107 -9.92 -1.93 -2.24
N PRO A 108 -10.65 -2.85 -1.58
CA PRO A 108 -11.31 -4.02 -2.19
C PRO A 108 -12.47 -3.61 -3.09
N THR A 109 -12.14 -3.06 -4.25
CA THR A 109 -13.10 -2.62 -5.26
C THR A 109 -12.88 -3.45 -6.50
N ALA A 110 -13.93 -4.04 -7.05
CA ALA A 110 -13.81 -4.75 -8.32
C ALA A 110 -13.50 -3.75 -9.43
N HIS A 111 -12.36 -3.92 -10.09
CA HIS A 111 -11.88 -3.07 -11.18
C HIS A 111 -11.00 -3.86 -12.16
N THR A 112 -10.68 -3.24 -13.30
CA THR A 112 -9.74 -3.77 -14.31
C THR A 112 -8.76 -2.67 -14.70
N GLY A 113 -7.49 -3.03 -14.91
CA GLY A 113 -6.41 -2.04 -15.12
C GLY A 113 -6.00 -1.38 -13.80
N GLY A 114 -5.42 -0.17 -13.87
CA GLY A 114 -4.97 0.56 -12.68
C GLY A 114 -3.72 -0.05 -12.01
N SER A 115 -2.93 -0.82 -12.77
CA SER A 115 -1.68 -1.38 -12.30
C SER A 115 -0.70 -0.26 -11.94
N LEU A 116 0.01 -0.42 -10.83
CA LEU A 116 1.10 0.50 -10.50
C LEU A 116 2.37 0.01 -11.19
N ILE A 117 3.04 0.91 -11.91
CA ILE A 117 4.33 0.63 -12.55
C ILE A 117 5.39 1.40 -11.80
N PHE A 118 6.48 0.73 -11.45
CA PHE A 118 7.61 1.29 -10.70
C PHE A 118 8.89 1.19 -11.52
N ARG A 119 9.71 2.25 -11.49
CA ARG A 119 11.00 2.31 -12.17
C ARG A 119 12.07 2.87 -11.25
N HIS A 120 13.20 2.18 -11.16
CA HIS A 120 14.34 2.61 -10.34
C HIS A 120 15.62 1.93 -10.82
N GLN A 121 16.71 2.69 -10.90
CA GLN A 121 18.04 2.19 -11.30
C GLN A 121 18.03 1.36 -12.60
N GLY A 122 17.21 1.76 -13.58
CA GLY A 122 17.12 1.09 -14.90
C GLY A 122 16.28 -0.18 -14.93
N ASN A 123 15.63 -0.54 -13.83
CA ASN A 123 14.72 -1.68 -13.75
C ASN A 123 13.27 -1.19 -13.66
N GLU A 124 12.33 -2.01 -14.14
CA GLU A 124 10.89 -1.76 -14.12
C GLU A 124 10.15 -2.94 -13.48
N TRP A 125 9.11 -2.62 -12.72
CA TRP A 125 8.23 -3.62 -12.14
C TRP A 125 6.77 -3.18 -12.19
N THR A 126 5.87 -4.16 -12.15
CA THR A 126 4.42 -3.92 -12.22
C THR A 126 3.72 -4.61 -11.06
N PHE A 127 2.85 -3.87 -10.38
CA PHE A 127 1.91 -4.37 -9.40
C PHE A 127 0.49 -4.31 -9.97
N ASP A 128 -0.09 -5.48 -10.24
CA ASP A 128 -1.47 -5.61 -10.70
C ASP A 128 -2.44 -5.46 -9.51
N SER A 129 -2.92 -4.24 -9.32
CA SER A 129 -3.81 -3.85 -8.23
C SER A 129 -5.17 -4.54 -8.32
N ALA A 130 -5.68 -4.75 -9.53
CA ALA A 130 -6.93 -5.44 -9.79
C ALA A 130 -6.84 -6.90 -9.36
N LYS A 131 -5.78 -7.59 -9.77
CA LYS A 131 -5.53 -8.98 -9.34
C LYS A 131 -5.41 -9.06 -7.81
N ALA A 132 -4.61 -8.17 -7.19
CA ALA A 132 -4.31 -8.22 -5.77
C ALA A 132 -5.54 -8.07 -4.83
N VAL A 133 -6.63 -7.45 -5.29
CA VAL A 133 -7.84 -7.27 -4.47
C VAL A 133 -9.03 -8.17 -4.86
N ASN A 134 -8.92 -8.95 -5.94
CA ASN A 134 -10.00 -9.78 -6.47
C ASN A 134 -9.78 -11.30 -6.29
N GLU A 135 -8.67 -11.74 -5.70
CA GLU A 135 -8.30 -13.15 -5.65
C GLU A 135 -9.03 -13.99 -4.58
N GLU A 136 -9.66 -13.37 -3.59
CA GLU A 136 -10.11 -14.07 -2.38
C GLU A 136 -11.59 -13.87 -2.04
N SER A 137 -12.15 -14.85 -1.33
CA SER A 137 -13.54 -14.83 -0.83
C SER A 137 -13.76 -13.85 0.33
N THR A 138 -12.69 -13.46 1.01
CA THR A 138 -12.68 -12.46 2.09
C THR A 138 -12.14 -11.14 1.53
N PRO A 139 -12.67 -9.97 1.91
CA PRO A 139 -12.14 -8.70 1.42
C PRO A 139 -10.73 -8.42 1.97
N TYR A 140 -9.79 -8.10 1.09
CA TYR A 140 -8.44 -7.64 1.44
C TYR A 140 -8.18 -6.26 0.85
N ALA A 141 -7.45 -5.42 1.60
CA ALA A 141 -6.78 -4.28 1.00
C ALA A 141 -5.41 -4.73 0.49
N ALA A 142 -5.05 -4.31 -0.72
CA ALA A 142 -3.69 -4.43 -1.19
C ALA A 142 -2.90 -3.17 -0.81
N PHE A 143 -1.60 -3.30 -0.65
CA PHE A 143 -0.73 -2.15 -0.43
C PHE A 143 0.58 -2.27 -1.19
N VAL A 144 1.15 -1.12 -1.51
CA VAL A 144 2.50 -0.96 -2.04
C VAL A 144 3.18 0.20 -1.31
N ALA A 145 4.40 -0.02 -0.85
CA ALA A 145 5.22 0.99 -0.19
C ALA A 145 6.54 1.13 -0.94
N PHE A 146 6.98 2.36 -1.24
CA PHE A 146 8.17 2.61 -2.06
C PHE A 146 8.91 3.86 -1.61
N PHE A 147 10.21 3.91 -1.87
CA PHE A 147 11.02 5.09 -1.54
C PHE A 147 10.67 6.29 -2.42
N SER A 148 10.87 7.48 -1.88
CA SER A 148 10.49 8.74 -2.54
C SER A 148 11.24 9.04 -3.83
N ASP A 149 12.34 8.33 -4.12
CA ASP A 149 13.15 8.44 -5.33
C ASP A 149 12.73 7.43 -6.42
N VAL A 150 11.70 6.63 -6.18
CA VAL A 150 11.14 5.67 -7.16
C VAL A 150 10.19 6.40 -8.10
N GLU A 151 10.46 6.30 -9.40
CA GLU A 151 9.53 6.76 -10.42
C GLU A 151 8.35 5.78 -10.50
N HIS A 152 7.13 6.31 -10.56
CA HIS A 152 5.94 5.49 -10.60
C HIS A 152 4.79 6.11 -11.39
N GLU A 153 3.89 5.24 -11.88
CA GLU A 153 2.66 5.59 -12.60
C GLU A 153 1.51 4.62 -12.31
N VAL A 154 0.30 5.03 -12.71
CA VAL A 154 -0.95 4.24 -12.68
C VAL A 154 -1.61 4.26 -14.05
#